data_AF-A0A562CJF7-F1
#
_entry.id   AF-A0A562CJF7-F1
#
_cell.length_a   1.000
_cell.length_b   1.000
_cell.length_c   1.000
_cell.angle_alpha   90.00
_cell.angle_beta   90.00
_cell.angle_gamma   90.00
#
_symmetry.space_group_name_H-M   'P 1'
#
loop_
_entity.id
_entity.type
_entity.pdbx_description
1 polymer ?
#
loop_
_entity_poly.entity_id
_entity_poly.type
_entity_poly.pdbx_seq_one_letter_code
_entity_poly.pdbx_strand_id
1 'polypeptide(L)' 'MNVENAKPKPAAASFIWNDPFLLDDQLTEEERMIRDAAASFAADKLAPRVQEAYLE' A
#
# COMPACT_ATOMS: atom_id res chain seq x y z
N MET A 1 16.90 43.31 -14.78
CA MET A 1 15.89 42.59 -13.97
C MET A 1 15.39 41.44 -14.84
N ASN A 2 16.13 40.33 -14.89
CA ASN A 2 15.75 39.18 -15.72
C ASN A 2 15.51 38.01 -14.77
N VAL A 3 14.25 37.83 -14.41
CA VAL A 3 13.79 36.65 -13.67
C VAL A 3 13.57 35.57 -14.71
N GLU A 4 14.58 34.71 -14.91
CA GLU A 4 14.39 33.50 -15.71
C GLU A 4 13.43 32.59 -14.96
N ASN A 5 12.19 32.51 -15.44
CA ASN A 5 11.19 31.57 -14.96
C ASN A 5 11.68 30.14 -15.25
N ALA A 6 12.31 29.53 -14.25
CA ALA A 6 12.68 28.13 -14.29
C ALA A 6 11.40 27.28 -14.40
N LYS A 7 11.27 26.54 -15.51
CA LYS A 7 10.15 25.62 -15.73
C LYS A 7 10.10 24.60 -14.58
N PRO A 8 8.91 24.28 -14.01
CA PRO A 8 8.83 23.33 -12.92
C PRO A 8 9.35 21.98 -13.40
N LYS A 9 10.36 21.45 -12.71
CA LYS A 9 10.90 20.12 -12.96
C LYS A 9 9.77 19.11 -12.74
N PRO A 10 9.51 18.17 -13.66
CA PRO A 10 8.47 17.17 -13.44
C PRO A 10 8.76 16.47 -12.11
N ALA A 11 7.75 16.43 -11.24
CA ALA A 11 7.85 15.72 -9.98
C ALA A 11 8.18 14.25 -10.30
N ALA A 12 9.27 13.74 -9.75
CA ALA A 12 9.58 12.33 -9.85
C ALA A 12 8.43 11.53 -9.19
N ALA A 13 7.95 10.48 -9.85
CA ALA A 13 6.98 9.57 -9.24
C ALA A 13 7.57 9.00 -7.94
N SER A 14 6.76 8.95 -6.88
CA SER A 14 7.18 8.41 -5.58
C SER A 14 7.33 6.89 -5.66
N PHE A 15 8.47 6.37 -5.22
CA PHE A 15 8.72 4.93 -5.15
C PHE A 15 8.29 4.37 -3.79
N ILE A 16 7.42 3.36 -3.79
CA ILE A 16 6.90 2.71 -2.59
C ILE A 16 7.59 1.36 -2.42
N TRP A 17 8.46 1.21 -1.42
CA TRP A 17 9.24 -0.03 -1.23
C TRP A 17 8.39 -1.27 -0.95
N ASN A 18 7.27 -1.11 -0.25
CA ASN A 18 6.34 -2.20 0.04
C ASN A 18 5.40 -2.53 -1.12
N ASP A 19 5.36 -1.66 -2.15
CA ASP A 19 4.60 -1.87 -3.38
C ASP A 19 5.35 -1.28 -4.60
N PRO A 20 6.49 -1.87 -5.01
CA PRO A 20 7.36 -1.30 -6.06
C PRO A 20 6.70 -1.14 -7.43
N PHE A 21 5.62 -1.89 -7.68
CA PHE A 21 4.89 -1.90 -8.94
C PHE A 21 3.51 -1.27 -8.83
N LEU A 22 3.21 -0.59 -7.70
CA LEU A 22 1.94 0.07 -7.45
C LEU A 22 0.76 -0.87 -7.73
N LEU A 23 0.84 -2.10 -7.21
CA LEU A 23 -0.21 -3.10 -7.32
C LEU A 23 -1.55 -2.54 -6.81
N ASP A 24 -1.53 -1.72 -5.76
CA ASP A 24 -2.75 -1.06 -5.24
C ASP A 24 -3.48 -0.21 -6.29
N ASP A 25 -2.72 0.47 -7.16
CA ASP A 25 -3.26 1.31 -8.24
C ASP A 25 -3.82 0.47 -9.41
N GLN A 26 -3.41 -0.80 -9.51
CA GLN A 26 -3.90 -1.73 -10.53
C GLN A 26 -5.21 -2.42 -10.14
N LEU A 27 -5.59 -2.35 -8.86
CA LEU A 27 -6.82 -2.94 -8.34
C LEU A 27 -8.01 -2.02 -8.59
N THR A 28 -9.16 -2.63 -8.84
CA THR A 28 -10.46 -1.97 -8.76
C THR A 28 -10.82 -1.67 -7.30
N GLU A 29 -11.82 -0.80 -7.10
CA GLU A 29 -12.28 -0.47 -5.75
C GLU A 29 -12.84 -1.68 -5.00
N GLU A 30 -13.56 -2.56 -5.71
CA GLU A 30 -14.10 -3.80 -5.13
C GLU A 30 -12.97 -4.73 -4.67
N GLU A 31 -11.93 -4.89 -5.48
CA GLU A 31 -10.76 -5.71 -5.11
C GLU A 31 -10.02 -5.13 -3.90
N ARG A 32 -9.87 -3.80 -3.80
CA ARG A 32 -9.31 -3.14 -2.60
C ARG A 32 -10.18 -3.41 -1.37
N MET A 33 -11.50 -3.26 -1.49
CA MET A 33 -12.42 -3.55 -0.39
C MET A 33 -12.31 -5.00 0.10
N ILE A 34 -12.26 -5.97 -0.82
CA ILE A 34 -12.11 -7.40 -0.48
C ILE A 34 -10.76 -7.66 0.18
N ARG A 35 -9.67 -7.08 -0.35
CA ARG A 35 -8.33 -7.20 0.25
C ARG A 35 -8.32 -6.68 1.68
N ASP A 36 -8.87 -5.49 1.91
CA ASP A 36 -8.85 -4.84 3.22
C ASP A 36 -9.70 -5.64 4.24
N ALA A 37 -10.84 -6.17 3.80
CA ALA A 37 -11.66 -7.08 4.61
C ALA A 37 -10.90 -8.38 4.96
N ALA A 38 -10.20 -8.98 4.00
CA ALA A 38 -9.38 -10.16 4.23
C ALA A 38 -8.22 -9.88 5.19
N ALA A 39 -7.55 -8.74 5.05
CA ALA A 39 -6.48 -8.31 5.94
C ALA A 39 -6.97 -8.13 7.39
N SER A 40 -8.11 -7.46 7.58
CA SER A 40 -8.74 -7.30 8.91
C SER A 40 -9.10 -8.65 9.52
N PHE A 41 -9.74 -9.54 8.76
CA PHE A 41 -10.09 -10.87 9.27
C PHE A 41 -8.85 -11.70 9.65
N ALA A 42 -7.80 -11.64 8.83
CA ALA A 42 -6.55 -12.33 9.13
C ALA A 42 -5.91 -11.82 10.42
N ALA A 43 -5.86 -10.50 10.61
CA ALA A 43 -5.32 -9.90 11.83
C ALA A 43 -6.17 -10.24 13.07
N ASP A 44 -7.49 -10.18 12.96
CA ASP A 44 -8.38 -10.31 14.13
C ASP A 44 -8.65 -11.76 14.52
N LYS A 45 -8.73 -12.67 13.55
CA LYS A 45 -9.17 -14.05 13.77
C LYS A 45 -8.08 -15.08 13.58
N LEU A 46 -7.16 -14.87 12.64
CA LEU A 46 -6.15 -15.88 12.30
C LEU A 46 -4.84 -15.65 13.07
N ALA A 47 -4.37 -14.40 13.17
CA ALA A 47 -3.10 -14.10 13.84
C ALA A 47 -3.06 -14.56 15.31
N PRO A 48 -4.11 -14.36 16.15
CA PRO A 48 -4.07 -14.84 17.53
C PRO A 48 -3.99 -16.36 17.63
N ARG A 49 -4.66 -17.09 16.72
CA ARG A 49 -4.65 -18.55 16.69
C ARG A 49 -3.28 -19.11 16.33
N VAL A 50 -2.59 -18.47 15.39
CA VAL A 50 -1.22 -18.84 15.02
C VAL A 50 -0.26 -18.57 16.18
N GLN A 51 -0.45 -17.47 16.91
CA GLN A 51 0.37 -17.15 18.08
C GLN A 51 0.16 -18.16 19.21
N GLU A 52 -1.09 -18.51 19.51
CA GLU A 52 -1.42 -19.54 20.50
C GLU A 52 -0.80 -20.89 20.11
N ALA A 53 -1.04 -21.34 18.87
CA ALA A 53 -0.50 -22.61 18.36
C ALA A 53 1.04 -22.64 18.27
N TYR A 54 1.71 -21.48 18.22
CA TYR A 54 3.17 -21.40 18.27
C TYR A 54 3.73 -21.43 19.70
N LEU A 55 2.93 -21.00 20.69
CA LEU A 55 3.31 -20.94 22.09
C LEU A 55 2.99 -22.23 22.87
N GLU A 56 2.18 -23.12 22.30
CA GLU A 56 1.98 -24.52 22.74
C GLU A 56 3.13 -25.44 22.29
#